data_AF-A0A954Z9E0-F1
#
_entry.id   AF-A0A954Z9E0-F1
#
_cell.length_a   1.000
_cell.length_b   1.000
_cell.length_c   1.000
_cell.angle_alpha   90.00
_cell.angle_beta   90.00
_cell.angle_gamma   90.00
#
_symmetry.space_group_name_H-M   'P 1'
#
loop_
_entity.id
_entity.type
_entity.pdbx_description
1 polymer ?
#
loop_
_entity_poly.entity_id
_entity_poly.type
_entity_poly.pdbx_seq_one_letter_code
_entity_poly.pdbx_strand_id
1 'polypeptide(L)'
;MRIAYLDCASGISGDMTLGALVDAGVDLELLQAGIDSLGLPSCRLVVQEVKKRGFRALQLTVEHEPEHAHRHLHHIDAMIERSSLTERQRELARSIFLRLAHAEAKVHGSTIEKVHFHEVGAVDSIA
;
A
#
# COMPACT_ATOMS: atom_id res chain seq x y z
N MET A 1 21.61 12.63 11.53
CA MET A 1 20.81 11.70 10.69
C MET A 1 19.53 11.38 11.45
N ARG A 2 18.35 11.52 10.84
CA ARG A 2 17.07 11.11 11.47
C ARG A 2 16.78 9.68 11.01
N ILE A 3 16.62 8.75 11.94
CA ILE A 3 16.43 7.32 11.67
C ILE A 3 15.13 6.89 12.32
N ALA A 4 14.28 6.20 11.56
CA ALA A 4 13.20 5.38 12.12
C ALA A 4 13.69 3.92 12.16
N TYR A 5 13.55 3.26 13.31
CA TYR A 5 13.94 1.87 13.50
C TYR A 5 12.71 1.03 13.82
N LEU A 6 12.47 -0.02 13.04
CA LEU A 6 11.37 -0.95 13.21
C LEU A 6 11.92 -2.28 13.71
N ASP A 7 11.60 -2.63 14.96
CA ASP A 7 11.86 -3.96 15.52
C ASP A 7 10.63 -4.86 15.32
N CYS A 8 10.64 -5.62 14.22
CA CYS A 8 9.52 -6.45 13.79
C CYS A 8 9.93 -7.92 13.73
N ALA A 9 10.31 -8.51 14.87
CA ALA A 9 10.79 -9.89 14.96
C ALA A 9 9.87 -10.95 14.31
N SER A 10 8.56 -10.70 14.24
CA SER A 10 7.57 -11.57 13.59
C SER A 10 6.92 -10.96 12.34
N GLY A 11 7.51 -9.91 11.78
CA GLY A 11 6.94 -9.13 10.69
C GLY A 11 5.93 -8.06 11.13
N ILE A 12 5.54 -7.23 10.16
CA ILE A 12 4.54 -6.15 10.30
C ILE A 12 3.80 -6.01 8.97
N SER A 13 2.48 -5.84 9.00
CA SER A 13 1.64 -5.59 7.82
C SER A 13 1.67 -4.10 7.43
N GLY A 14 1.17 -3.78 6.23
CA GLY A 14 1.15 -2.42 5.70
C GLY A 14 0.34 -1.45 6.58
N ASP A 15 -0.87 -1.85 6.97
CA ASP A 15 -1.75 -1.08 7.86
C ASP A 15 -1.13 -0.82 9.25
N MET A 16 -0.47 -1.82 9.84
CA MET A 16 0.26 -1.68 11.10
C MET A 16 1.45 -0.71 10.95
N THR A 17 2.14 -0.76 9.81
CA THR A 17 3.26 0.15 9.50
C THR A 17 2.76 1.59 9.34
N LEU A 18 1.70 1.80 8.56
CA LEU A 18 1.10 3.12 8.37
C LEU A 18 0.54 3.68 9.69
N GLY A 19 -0.15 2.84 10.48
CA GLY A 19 -0.64 3.21 11.81
C GLY A 19 0.48 3.68 12.73
N ALA A 20 1.60 2.96 12.76
CA ALA A 20 2.78 3.35 13.56
C ALA A 20 3.42 4.67 13.08
N LEU A 21 3.47 4.92 11.78
CA LEU A 21 4.01 6.17 11.22
C LEU A 21 3.12 7.37 11.53
N VAL A 22 1.79 7.22 11.39
CA VAL A 22 0.82 8.25 11.76
C VAL A 22 0.92 8.55 13.25
N ASP A 23 1.04 7.52 14.08
CA ASP A 23 1.23 7.66 15.53
C ASP A 23 2.53 8.39 15.89
N ALA A 24 3.59 8.20 15.08
CA ALA A 24 4.86 8.91 15.22
C ALA A 24 4.80 10.37 14.71
N GLY A 25 3.66 10.84 14.20
CA GLY A 25 3.42 12.22 13.78
C GLY A 25 3.40 12.46 12.27
N VAL A 26 3.32 11.43 11.44
CA VAL A 26 3.04 11.59 10.01
C VAL A 26 1.59 12.05 9.82
N ASP A 27 1.40 13.08 9.00
CA ASP A 27 0.07 13.62 8.70
C ASP A 27 -0.76 12.64 7.86
N LEU A 28 -1.91 12.23 8.41
CA LEU A 28 -2.85 11.33 7.75
C LEU A 28 -3.42 11.95 6.47
N GLU A 29 -3.63 13.27 6.43
CA GLU A 29 -4.19 13.96 5.26
C GLU A 29 -3.22 13.91 4.08
N LEU A 30 -1.91 13.97 4.33
CA LEU A 30 -0.89 13.82 3.29
C LEU A 30 -0.86 12.39 2.72
N LEU A 31 -1.06 11.37 3.57
CA LEU A 31 -1.16 9.98 3.11
C LEU A 31 -2.42 9.77 2.27
N GLN A 32 -3.57 10.26 2.75
CA GLN A 32 -4.83 10.20 2.02
C GLN A 32 -4.74 10.90 0.67
N ALA A 33 -4.16 12.11 0.60
CA ALA A 33 -3.98 12.84 -0.65
C ALA A 33 -3.10 12.08 -1.66
N GLY A 34 -2.09 11.35 -1.18
CA GLY A 34 -1.27 10.47 -2.00
C GLY A 34 -2.10 9.34 -2.63
N ILE A 35 -2.94 8.69 -1.82
CA ILE A 35 -3.84 7.60 -2.27
C ILE A 35 -4.91 8.12 -3.23
N ASP A 36 -5.55 9.25 -2.91
CA ASP A 36 -6.57 9.89 -3.76
C ASP A 36 -6.01 10.17 -5.16
N SER A 37 -4.74 10.56 -5.24
CA SER A 37 -4.07 10.85 -6.52
C SER A 37 -3.89 9.62 -7.42
N LEU A 38 -3.99 8.40 -6.88
CA LEU A 38 -3.95 7.16 -7.66
C LEU A 38 -5.28 6.89 -8.41
N GLY A 39 -6.34 7.65 -8.10
CA GLY A 39 -7.65 7.49 -8.72
C GLY A 39 -8.40 6.24 -8.26
N LEU A 40 -8.15 5.80 -7.03
CA LEU A 40 -8.84 4.68 -6.40
C LEU A 40 -10.20 5.15 -5.86
N PRO A 41 -11.33 4.70 -6.41
CA PRO A 41 -12.65 5.14 -5.95
C PRO A 41 -12.92 4.65 -4.54
N SER A 42 -13.51 5.51 -3.71
CA SER A 42 -14.00 5.17 -2.37
C SER A 42 -12.95 4.62 -1.40
N CYS A 43 -11.65 4.89 -1.61
CA CYS A 43 -10.56 4.44 -0.73
C CYS A 43 -10.26 5.48 0.36
N ARG A 44 -10.39 5.10 1.63
CA ARG A 44 -10.20 6.00 2.78
C ARG A 44 -9.34 5.36 3.85
N LEU A 45 -8.35 6.10 4.34
CA LEU A 45 -7.58 5.77 5.52
C LEU A 45 -8.36 6.22 6.77
N VAL A 46 -8.66 5.28 7.65
CA VAL A 46 -9.28 5.55 8.94
C VAL A 46 -8.35 5.11 10.05
N VAL A 47 -8.13 6.00 11.01
CA VAL A 47 -7.33 5.72 12.20
C VAL A 47 -8.21 5.74 13.44
N GLN A 48 -7.96 4.79 14.33
CA GLN A 48 -8.59 4.74 15.64
C GLN A 48 -7.56 4.37 16.69
N GLU A 49 -7.62 5.00 17.86
CA GLU A 49 -6.83 4.58 19.00
C GLU A 49 -7.39 3.27 19.57
N VAL A 50 -6.52 2.29 19.74
CA VAL A 50 -6.87 0.96 20.26
C VAL A 50 -5.93 0.55 21.38
N LYS A 51 -6.38 -0.40 22.20
CA LYS A 51 -5.54 -1.09 23.17
C LYS A 51 -5.37 -2.55 22.76
N LYS A 52 -4.17 -2.93 22.30
CA LYS A 52 -3.85 -4.31 21.89
C LYS A 52 -2.89 -4.91 22.91
N ARG A 53 -3.30 -6.01 23.56
CA ARG A 53 -2.49 -6.72 24.58
C ARG A 53 -1.93 -5.79 25.67
N GLY A 54 -2.69 -4.77 26.07
CA GLY A 54 -2.30 -3.82 27.11
C GLY A 54 -1.58 -2.55 26.63
N PHE A 55 -1.16 -2.50 25.37
CA PHE A 55 -0.46 -1.34 24.78
C PHE A 55 -1.41 -0.47 23.96
N ARG A 56 -1.25 0.85 24.09
CA ARG A 56 -1.93 1.84 23.25
C ARG A 56 -1.25 1.87 21.87
N ALA A 57 -2.04 1.87 20.81
CA ALA A 57 -1.59 2.00 19.43
C ALA A 57 -2.65 2.71 18.57
N LEU A 58 -2.25 3.26 17.43
CA LEU A 58 -3.20 3.59 16.36
C LEU A 58 -3.37 2.40 15.43
N GLN A 59 -4.62 1.94 15.28
CA GLN A 59 -4.99 1.01 14.23
C GLN A 59 -5.45 1.82 13.01
N LEU A 60 -4.71 1.69 11.91
CA LEU A 60 -5.15 2.20 10.61
C LEU A 60 -5.94 1.11 9.88
N THR A 61 -6.96 1.51 9.14
CA THR A 61 -7.78 0.64 8.30
C THR A 61 -7.95 1.34 6.94
N VAL A 62 -7.76 0.58 5.87
CA VAL A 62 -8.10 1.03 4.51
C VAL A 62 -9.55 0.64 4.25
N GLU A 63 -10.46 1.60 4.37
CA GLU A 63 -11.86 1.43 4.00
C GLU A 63 -12.01 1.60 2.50
N HIS A 64 -12.63 0.62 1.83
CA HIS A 64 -12.99 0.71 0.43
C HIS A 64 -14.26 -0.07 0.13
N GLU A 65 -14.95 0.29 -0.95
CA GLU A 65 -16.07 -0.52 -1.43
C GLU A 65 -15.56 -1.86 -1.98
N PRO A 66 -16.29 -2.97 -1.80
CA PRO A 66 -15.91 -4.25 -2.37
C PRO A 66 -15.75 -4.13 -3.90
N GLU A 67 -14.54 -4.41 -4.39
CA GLU A 67 -14.23 -4.39 -5.80
C GLU A 67 -13.53 -5.69 -6.19
N HIS A 68 -14.02 -6.36 -7.23
CA HIS A 68 -13.30 -7.45 -7.89
C HIS A 68 -12.56 -6.90 -9.11
N ALA A 69 -11.53 -6.08 -8.85
CA ALA A 69 -10.68 -5.55 -9.91
C ALA A 69 -9.44 -6.41 -10.07
N HIS A 70 -9.39 -7.16 -11.16
CA HIS A 70 -8.16 -7.78 -11.63
C HIS A 70 -7.34 -6.74 -12.38
N ARG A 71 -6.27 -6.25 -11.75
CA ARG A 71 -5.33 -5.30 -12.36
C ARG A 71 -4.09 -6.03 -12.85
N HIS A 72 -3.67 -5.70 -14.06
CA HIS A 72 -2.36 -6.05 -14.57
C HIS A 72 -1.33 -5.02 -14.11
N LEU A 73 -0.04 -5.39 -14.17
CA LEU A 73 1.06 -4.48 -13.84
C LEU A 73 0.97 -3.16 -14.60
N HIS A 74 0.69 -3.18 -15.90
CA HIS A 74 0.61 -1.96 -16.71
C HIS A 74 -0.53 -1.01 -16.28
N HIS A 75 -1.63 -1.52 -15.71
CA HIS A 75 -2.69 -0.68 -15.15
C HIS A 75 -2.19 0.07 -13.92
N ILE A 76 -1.47 -0.63 -13.03
CA ILE A 76 -0.90 -0.06 -11.80
C ILE A 76 0.20 0.95 -12.14
N ASP A 77 1.09 0.64 -13.09
CA ASP A 77 2.12 1.57 -13.56
C ASP A 77 1.54 2.87 -14.11
N ALA A 78 0.41 2.78 -14.82
CA ALA A 78 -0.31 3.93 -15.36
C ALA A 78 -1.01 4.75 -14.26
N MET A 79 -1.50 4.12 -13.19
CA MET A 79 -2.04 4.82 -12.02
C MET A 79 -0.94 5.59 -11.29
N ILE A 80 0.21 4.92 -11.03
CA ILE A 80 1.38 5.54 -10.39
C ILE A 80 1.90 6.71 -11.24
N GLU A 81 1.97 6.57 -12.57
CA GLU A 81 2.46 7.65 -13.45
C GLU A 81 1.59 8.91 -13.37
N ARG A 82 0.27 8.73 -13.37
CA ARG A 82 -0.71 9.84 -13.36
C ARG A 82 -0.92 10.46 -11.98
N SER A 83 -0.37 9.85 -10.94
CA SER A 83 -0.49 10.31 -9.56
C SER A 83 0.29 11.60 -9.30
N SER A 84 -0.03 12.27 -8.19
CA SER A 84 0.72 13.44 -7.71
C SER A 84 1.94 13.06 -6.88
N LEU A 85 2.29 11.76 -6.82
CA LEU A 85 3.46 11.27 -6.11
C LEU A 85 4.74 11.86 -6.72
N THR A 86 5.72 12.10 -5.85
CA THR A 86 7.06 12.53 -6.26
C THR A 86 7.74 11.44 -7.09
N GLU A 87 8.73 11.82 -7.91
CA GLU A 87 9.45 10.87 -8.76
C GLU A 87 10.02 9.70 -7.96
N ARG A 88 10.65 9.99 -6.82
CA ARG A 88 11.19 8.96 -5.94
C ARG A 88 10.12 8.01 -5.38
N GLN A 89 8.93 8.53 -5.06
CA GLN A 89 7.81 7.69 -4.62
C GLN A 89 7.30 6.79 -5.74
N ARG A 90 7.19 7.32 -6.97
CA ARG A 90 6.79 6.56 -8.17
C ARG A 90 7.78 5.44 -8.49
N GLU A 91 9.07 5.76 -8.50
CA GLU A 91 10.15 4.78 -8.71
C GLU A 91 10.11 3.66 -7.66
N LEU A 92 9.92 4.02 -6.38
CA LEU A 92 9.84 3.06 -5.30
C LEU A 92 8.62 2.14 -5.47
N ALA A 93 7.43 2.71 -5.69
CA ALA A 93 6.19 1.96 -5.88
C ALA A 93 6.31 0.98 -7.07
N ARG A 94 6.82 1.46 -8.21
CA ARG A 94 7.09 0.61 -9.39
C ARG A 94 8.04 -0.54 -9.07
N SER A 95 9.12 -0.26 -8.35
CA SER A 95 10.09 -1.29 -7.99
C SER A 95 9.48 -2.39 -7.10
N ILE A 96 8.53 -2.02 -6.23
CA ILE A 96 7.79 -2.96 -5.38
C ILE A 96 6.85 -3.81 -6.24
N PHE A 97 6.01 -3.20 -7.06
CA PHE A 97 5.08 -3.93 -7.93
C PHE A 97 5.78 -4.82 -8.97
N LEU A 98 6.92 -4.39 -9.50
CA LEU A 98 7.72 -5.21 -10.40
C LEU A 98 8.25 -6.47 -9.70
N ARG A 99 8.71 -6.35 -8.45
CA ARG A 99 9.14 -7.51 -7.64
C ARG A 99 7.98 -8.47 -7.37
N LEU A 100 6.80 -7.93 -7.05
CA LEU A 100 5.58 -8.73 -6.89
C LEU A 100 5.22 -9.45 -8.20
N ALA A 101 5.25 -8.74 -9.34
CA ALA A 101 4.97 -9.34 -10.64
C ALA A 101 5.94 -10.48 -10.98
N HIS A 102 7.23 -10.34 -10.70
CA HIS A 102 8.20 -11.43 -10.86
C HIS A 102 7.86 -12.65 -10.00
N ALA A 103 7.45 -12.43 -8.75
CA ALA A 103 7.06 -13.52 -7.84
C ALA A 103 5.79 -14.23 -8.34
N GLU A 104 4.77 -13.47 -8.70
CA GLU A 104 3.50 -13.97 -9.24
C GLU A 104 3.68 -14.75 -10.54
N ALA A 105 4.47 -14.23 -11.49
CA ALA A 105 4.79 -14.90 -12.75
C ALA A 105 5.45 -16.26 -12.49
N LYS A 106 6.37 -16.32 -11.52
CA LYS A 106 7.06 -17.56 -11.14
C LYS A 106 6.11 -18.57 -10.52
N VAL A 107 5.24 -18.16 -9.58
CA VAL A 107 4.32 -19.06 -8.87
C VAL A 107 3.22 -19.58 -9.81
N HIS A 108 2.75 -18.73 -10.73
CA HIS A 108 1.69 -19.08 -11.68
C HIS A 108 2.19 -19.63 -13.03
N GLY A 109 3.51 -19.75 -13.23
CA GLY A 109 4.09 -20.25 -14.47
C GLY A 109 3.74 -19.39 -15.69
N SER A 110 3.61 -18.07 -15.51
CA SER A 110 3.25 -17.11 -16.54
C SER A 110 4.41 -16.14 -16.85
N THR A 111 4.17 -15.16 -17.72
CA THR A 111 5.12 -14.05 -17.95
C THR A 111 4.65 -12.82 -17.19
N ILE A 112 5.57 -11.88 -16.91
CA ILE A 112 5.29 -10.64 -16.17
C ILE A 112 4.13 -9.86 -16.81
N GLU A 113 4.12 -9.80 -18.14
CA GLU A 113 3.10 -9.10 -18.93
C GLU A 113 1.72 -9.75 -18.80
N LYS A 114 1.68 -11.04 -18.47
CA LYS A 114 0.47 -11.84 -18.27
C LYS A 114 0.11 -12.02 -16.80
N VAL A 115 0.83 -11.39 -15.87
CA VAL A 115 0.48 -11.43 -14.45
C VAL A 115 -0.86 -10.72 -14.25
N HIS A 116 -1.79 -11.45 -13.63
CA HIS A 116 -3.01 -10.91 -13.08
C HIS A 116 -2.84 -10.90 -11.57
N PHE A 117 -2.86 -9.71 -10.98
CA PHE A 117 -2.83 -9.61 -9.53
C PHE A 117 -4.23 -9.92 -8.98
N HIS A 118 -4.37 -11.08 -8.35
CA HIS A 118 -5.63 -11.52 -7.75
C HIS A 118 -5.81 -10.93 -6.34
N GLU A 119 -4.74 -10.90 -5.56
CA GLU A 119 -4.76 -10.39 -4.18
C GLU A 119 -4.13 -8.99 -4.13
N VAL A 120 -2.93 -8.81 -4.68
CA VAL A 120 -2.21 -7.52 -4.64
C VAL A 120 -2.69 -6.47 -5.65
N GLY A 121 -3.74 -6.78 -6.43
CA GLY A 121 -4.38 -5.85 -7.36
C GLY A 121 -5.57 -5.11 -6.73
N ALA A 122 -5.95 -5.52 -5.52
CA ALA A 122 -7.03 -4.92 -4.76
C ALA A 122 -6.66 -3.52 -4.23
N VAL A 123 -7.68 -2.74 -3.91
CA VAL A 123 -7.55 -1.33 -3.50
C VAL A 123 -6.69 -1.21 -2.23
N ASP A 124 -6.92 -2.09 -1.26
CA ASP A 124 -6.18 -2.16 0.01
C ASP A 124 -4.69 -2.50 -0.14
N SER A 125 -4.32 -3.23 -1.19
CA SER A 125 -2.93 -3.57 -1.50
C SER A 125 -2.20 -2.46 -2.27
N ILE A 126 -2.95 -1.61 -2.98
CA ILE A 126 -2.39 -0.46 -3.71
C ILE A 126 -2.22 0.75 -2.80
N ALA A 127 -3.16 0.94 -1.86
CA ALA A 127 -3.15 1.99 -0.84
C ALA A 127 -2.00 1.84 0.18
#